data_AF-A0A4Q1K394-F1
#
_entry.id   AF-A0A4Q1K394-F1
#
_cell.length_a   1.000
_cell.length_b   1.000
_cell.length_c   1.000
_cell.angle_alpha   90.00
_cell.angle_beta   90.00
_cell.angle_gamma   90.00
#
_symmetry.space_group_name_H-M   'P 1'
#
loop_
_entity.id
_entity.type
_entity.pdbx_description
1 polymer ?
#
loop_
_entity_poly.entity_id
_entity_poly.type
_entity_poly.pdbx_seq_one_letter_code
_entity_poly.pdbx_strand_id
1 'polypeptide(L)'
;MRKIEVLFLLALISTLQISCQNIKAKTIYENNSIESPSKLKELKKYILKQKSLNSDFNYSKLDNIDKQNKVESFEPIDGNFTYYKFIATFIGQSYLAPGDSGEYCKTFHDILIIKTNDKNVIVDAYQYTLEWAEMPFQYDVFKSNTENLVLVNDLDIKLLNLNRTEYCNEKDKKSNEIGIIKLN
;
A
#
# COMPACT_ATOMS: atom_id res chain seq x y z
N MET A 1 58.75 -8.46 4.48
CA MET A 1 57.69 -8.33 3.45
C MET A 1 56.30 -8.72 3.95
N ARG A 2 56.14 -9.82 4.71
CA ARG A 2 54.85 -10.32 5.22
C ARG A 2 54.00 -9.35 6.08
N LYS A 3 54.59 -8.32 6.70
CA LYS A 3 53.87 -7.32 7.52
C LYS A 3 53.22 -6.20 6.71
N ILE A 4 53.71 -5.94 5.49
CA ILE A 4 53.19 -4.87 4.62
C ILE A 4 51.94 -5.35 3.86
N GLU A 5 51.88 -6.62 3.49
CA GLU A 5 50.71 -7.24 2.82
C GLU A 5 49.47 -7.31 3.73
N VAL A 6 49.67 -7.54 5.04
CA VAL A 6 48.57 -7.59 6.03
C VAL A 6 47.94 -6.21 6.24
N LEU A 7 48.73 -5.13 6.17
CA LEU A 7 48.22 -3.76 6.28
C LEU A 7 47.35 -3.36 5.08
N PHE A 8 47.71 -3.80 3.87
CA PHE A 8 46.90 -3.57 2.67
C PHE A 8 45.56 -4.32 2.72
N LEU A 9 45.54 -5.54 3.26
CA LEU A 9 44.29 -6.31 3.39
C LEU A 9 43.32 -5.67 4.40
N LEU A 10 43.82 -5.14 5.52
CA LEU A 10 43.00 -4.46 6.54
C LEU A 10 42.44 -3.11 6.04
N ALA A 11 43.19 -2.38 5.21
CA ALA A 11 42.71 -1.16 4.56
C ALA A 11 41.62 -1.45 3.51
N LEU A 12 41.69 -2.60 2.82
CA LEU A 12 40.66 -3.01 1.84
C LEU A 12 39.34 -3.45 2.50
N ILE A 13 39.41 -4.03 3.70
CA ILE A 13 38.22 -4.48 4.44
C ILE A 13 37.48 -3.29 5.08
N SER A 14 38.21 -2.21 5.42
CA SER A 14 37.61 -1.01 6.01
C SER A 14 36.93 -0.09 4.99
N THR A 15 37.30 -0.15 3.71
CA THR A 15 36.59 0.58 2.63
C THR A 15 35.29 -0.11 2.18
N LEU A 16 35.11 -1.40 2.49
CA LEU A 16 33.86 -2.13 2.25
C LEU A 16 32.73 -1.82 3.26
N GLN A 17 33.01 -1.04 4.32
CA GLN A 17 32.00 -0.65 5.30
C GLN A 17 31.39 0.74 5.04
N ILE A 18 31.81 1.43 3.98
CA ILE A 18 31.24 2.71 3.60
C ILE A 18 30.14 2.47 2.57
N SER A 19 28.88 2.48 3.03
CA SER A 19 27.66 2.83 2.28
C SER A 19 26.48 1.86 2.48
N CYS A 20 26.16 1.56 3.73
CA CYS A 20 24.75 1.46 4.13
C CYS A 20 24.44 2.66 5.04
N GLN A 21 24.54 3.87 4.51
CA GLN A 21 23.88 5.00 5.18
C GLN A 21 22.38 4.79 4.94
N ASN A 22 21.64 4.45 5.99
CA ASN A 22 20.18 4.37 5.92
C ASN A 22 19.65 5.78 5.62
N ILE A 23 19.36 6.04 4.35
CA ILE A 23 18.72 7.28 3.93
C ILE A 23 17.32 7.26 4.53
N LYS A 24 16.99 8.30 5.30
CA LYS A 24 15.69 8.40 5.95
C LYS A 24 14.58 8.57 4.91
N ALA A 25 13.43 7.96 5.20
CA ALA A 25 12.21 8.17 4.44
C ALA A 25 11.89 9.67 4.39
N LYS A 26 11.53 10.15 3.20
CA LYS A 26 11.22 11.55 2.97
C LYS A 26 9.94 11.68 2.16
N THR A 27 8.88 12.16 2.78
CA THR A 27 7.66 12.59 2.08
C THR A 27 8.00 13.77 1.17
N ILE A 28 7.71 13.65 -0.12
CA ILE A 28 7.94 14.68 -1.15
C ILE A 28 6.65 15.22 -1.73
N TYR A 29 5.51 14.58 -1.43
CA TYR A 29 4.19 15.05 -1.78
C TYR A 29 3.22 14.58 -0.71
N GLU A 30 2.30 15.47 -0.35
CA GLU A 30 1.20 15.19 0.55
C GLU A 30 -0.02 15.99 0.09
N ASN A 31 -1.18 15.35 0.10
CA ASN A 31 -2.45 15.96 -0.27
C ASN A 31 -3.52 15.57 0.74
N ASN A 32 -4.04 16.58 1.43
CA ASN A 32 -5.07 16.44 2.45
C ASN A 32 -6.47 16.82 1.94
N SER A 33 -6.65 16.98 0.62
CA SER A 33 -7.96 17.22 0.03
C SER A 33 -8.93 16.08 0.37
N ILE A 34 -10.19 16.44 0.61
CA ILE A 34 -11.28 15.47 0.73
C ILE A 34 -11.97 15.41 -0.62
N GLU A 35 -12.03 14.21 -1.20
CA GLU A 35 -12.65 13.99 -2.50
C GLU A 35 -14.15 13.72 -2.34
N SER A 36 -14.93 14.19 -3.31
CA SER A 36 -16.34 13.77 -3.38
C SER A 36 -16.41 12.27 -3.73
N PRO A 37 -17.30 11.50 -3.07
CA PRO A 37 -17.41 10.08 -3.33
C PRO A 37 -17.86 9.79 -4.76
N SER A 38 -17.24 8.80 -5.42
CA SER A 38 -17.84 8.21 -6.61
C SER A 38 -19.17 7.54 -6.27
N LYS A 39 -20.14 7.56 -7.19
CA LYS A 39 -21.45 6.94 -6.91
C LYS A 39 -21.35 5.42 -6.89
N LEU A 40 -22.43 4.80 -6.43
CA LEU A 40 -22.55 3.35 -6.40
C LEU A 40 -22.34 2.76 -7.81
N LYS A 41 -21.43 1.79 -7.93
CA LYS A 41 -21.01 1.12 -9.18
C LYS A 41 -20.28 2.01 -10.20
N GLU A 42 -19.99 3.27 -9.86
CA GLU A 42 -19.06 4.06 -10.67
C GLU A 42 -17.63 3.62 -10.42
N LEU A 43 -16.77 3.90 -11.40
CA LEU A 43 -15.34 3.61 -11.32
C LEU A 43 -14.72 4.42 -10.18
N LYS A 44 -14.08 3.73 -9.23
CA LYS A 44 -13.36 4.38 -8.12
C LYS A 44 -12.17 5.17 -8.66
N LYS A 45 -11.88 6.31 -8.03
CA LYS A 45 -10.69 7.12 -8.34
C LYS A 45 -9.74 7.06 -7.14
N TYR A 46 -8.63 6.39 -7.30
CA TYR A 46 -7.57 6.30 -6.29
C TYR A 46 -6.68 7.54 -6.42
N ILE A 47 -6.99 8.57 -5.65
CA ILE A 47 -6.28 9.86 -5.68
C ILE A 47 -5.02 9.79 -4.83
N LEU A 48 -3.89 10.22 -5.37
CA LEU A 48 -2.62 10.28 -4.64
C LEU A 48 -2.76 11.20 -3.41
N LYS A 49 -2.47 10.66 -2.23
CA LYS A 49 -2.46 11.37 -0.95
C LYS A 49 -1.06 11.56 -0.41
N GLN A 50 -0.13 10.65 -0.72
CA GLN A 50 1.24 10.75 -0.24
C GLN A 50 2.20 10.10 -1.22
N LYS A 51 3.37 10.73 -1.41
CA LYS A 51 4.53 10.12 -2.06
C LYS A 51 5.76 10.31 -1.19
N SER A 52 6.50 9.24 -0.95
CA SER A 52 7.72 9.27 -0.15
C SER A 52 8.88 8.56 -0.84
N LEU A 53 10.07 9.14 -0.75
CA LEU A 53 11.33 8.53 -1.21
C LEU A 53 12.01 7.81 -0.05
N ASN A 54 12.87 6.84 -0.37
CA ASN A 54 13.62 6.04 0.60
C ASN A 54 12.70 5.39 1.63
N SER A 55 11.61 4.80 1.15
CA SER A 55 10.56 4.26 1.97
C SER A 55 10.33 2.78 1.69
N ASP A 56 9.75 2.08 2.65
CA ASP A 56 9.20 0.73 2.48
C ASP A 56 7.89 0.59 3.23
N PHE A 57 7.23 -0.55 3.05
CA PHE A 57 6.05 -0.94 3.81
C PHE A 57 6.43 -1.47 5.19
N ASN A 58 5.57 -1.23 6.17
CA ASN A 58 5.69 -1.87 7.48
C ASN A 58 5.01 -3.24 7.47
N TYR A 59 5.69 -4.26 6.93
CA TYR A 59 5.14 -5.60 6.79
C TYR A 59 4.66 -6.20 8.12
N SER A 60 5.35 -5.94 9.23
CA SER A 60 4.92 -6.47 10.54
C SER A 60 3.56 -5.92 10.98
N LYS A 61 3.23 -4.68 10.59
CA LYS A 61 1.90 -4.08 10.81
C LYS A 61 0.88 -4.60 9.80
N LEU A 62 1.23 -4.69 8.52
CA LEU A 62 0.33 -5.19 7.46
C LEU A 62 -0.10 -6.63 7.72
N ASP A 63 0.83 -7.51 8.11
CA ASP A 63 0.57 -8.92 8.39
C ASP A 63 -0.25 -9.13 9.67
N ASN A 64 -0.38 -8.12 10.53
CA ASN A 64 -1.13 -8.18 11.78
C ASN A 64 -2.16 -7.06 11.91
N ILE A 65 -2.72 -6.60 10.78
CA ILE A 65 -3.56 -5.40 10.73
C ILE A 65 -4.72 -5.42 11.74
N ASP A 66 -5.29 -6.61 12.00
CA ASP A 66 -6.40 -6.85 12.93
C ASP A 66 -6.08 -6.42 14.37
N LYS A 67 -4.79 -6.40 14.74
CA LYS A 67 -4.28 -6.07 16.08
C LYS A 67 -3.67 -4.66 16.15
N GLN A 68 -3.69 -3.91 15.07
CA GLN A 68 -2.99 -2.63 14.94
C GLN A 68 -3.97 -1.48 14.73
N ASN A 69 -3.47 -0.25 14.88
CA ASN A 69 -4.14 0.90 14.28
C ASN A 69 -4.06 0.76 12.75
N LYS A 70 -5.22 0.59 12.11
CA LYS A 70 -5.30 0.25 10.68
C LYS A 70 -4.68 1.33 9.82
N VAL A 71 -5.03 2.60 10.05
CA VAL A 71 -4.51 3.73 9.26
C VAL A 71 -2.98 3.78 9.36
N GLU A 72 -2.44 3.64 10.57
CA GLU A 72 -0.99 3.65 10.80
C GLU A 72 -0.26 2.42 10.23
N SER A 73 -0.98 1.35 9.90
CA SER A 73 -0.41 0.14 9.29
C SER A 73 -0.03 0.37 7.83
N PHE A 74 -0.62 1.40 7.20
CA PHE A 74 -0.32 1.81 5.85
C PHE A 74 0.72 2.92 5.77
N GLU A 75 1.25 3.44 6.88
CA GLU A 75 2.28 4.47 6.84
C GLU A 75 3.67 3.90 6.45
N PRO A 76 4.47 4.64 5.67
CA PRO A 76 5.78 4.18 5.24
C PRO A 76 6.79 4.17 6.39
N ILE A 77 7.78 3.27 6.29
CA ILE A 77 9.00 3.25 7.12
C ILE A 77 10.23 3.55 6.27
N ASP A 78 11.40 3.70 6.89
CA ASP A 78 12.68 3.82 6.17
C ASP A 78 12.92 2.62 5.25
N GLY A 79 13.39 2.88 4.03
CA GLY A 79 13.62 1.84 3.03
C GLY A 79 14.31 2.34 1.76
N ASN A 80 14.24 1.54 0.69
CA ASN A 80 14.94 1.81 -0.58
C ASN A 80 14.00 1.97 -1.78
N PHE A 81 12.69 2.10 -1.54
CA PHE A 81 11.68 2.23 -2.59
C PHE A 81 11.06 3.62 -2.62
N THR A 82 10.32 3.90 -3.68
CA THR A 82 9.36 5.00 -3.70
C THR A 82 8.01 4.47 -3.26
N TYR A 83 7.47 5.07 -2.21
CA TYR A 83 6.16 4.74 -1.65
C TYR A 83 5.09 5.71 -2.16
N TYR A 84 3.90 5.18 -2.43
CA TYR A 84 2.72 5.93 -2.81
C TYR A 84 1.53 5.47 -1.96
N LYS A 85 0.76 6.42 -1.42
CA LYS A 85 -0.54 6.17 -0.78
C LYS A 85 -1.64 6.83 -1.60
N PHE A 86 -2.64 6.07 -1.94
CA PHE A 86 -3.84 6.53 -2.62
C PHE A 86 -5.06 6.30 -1.74
N ILE A 87 -6.04 7.19 -1.85
CA ILE A 87 -7.36 7.00 -1.25
C ILE A 87 -8.42 7.11 -2.35
N ALA A 88 -9.31 6.13 -2.41
CA ALA A 88 -10.55 6.22 -3.16
C ALA A 88 -11.72 6.40 -2.21
N THR A 89 -12.46 7.50 -2.37
CA THR A 89 -13.70 7.78 -1.64
C THR A 89 -14.89 7.39 -2.52
N PHE A 90 -15.82 6.57 -2.01
CA PHE A 90 -16.94 6.04 -2.80
C PHE A 90 -18.18 5.77 -1.96
N ILE A 91 -19.35 5.72 -2.62
CA ILE A 91 -20.59 5.24 -2.00
C ILE A 91 -20.66 3.72 -2.15
N GLY A 92 -20.74 3.03 -1.02
CA GLY A 92 -20.90 1.58 -0.91
C GLY A 92 -22.18 1.18 -0.18
N GLN A 93 -22.51 -0.10 -0.24
CA GLN A 93 -23.64 -0.67 0.51
C GLN A 93 -23.14 -1.23 1.84
N SER A 94 -23.77 -0.79 2.93
CA SER A 94 -23.54 -1.29 4.29
C SER A 94 -24.56 -2.38 4.59
N TYR A 95 -24.15 -3.44 5.29
CA TYR A 95 -25.09 -4.43 5.81
C TYR A 95 -25.92 -3.79 6.93
N LEU A 96 -27.25 -3.95 6.85
CA LEU A 96 -28.20 -3.59 7.90
C LEU A 96 -28.91 -4.88 8.31
N ALA A 97 -28.78 -5.30 9.58
CA ALA A 97 -29.50 -6.46 10.06
C ALA A 97 -31.00 -6.15 10.20
N PRO A 98 -31.88 -7.17 10.18
CA PRO A 98 -33.30 -6.95 10.44
C PRO A 98 -33.52 -6.25 11.80
N GLY A 99 -34.16 -5.08 11.78
CA GLY A 99 -34.41 -4.27 12.97
C GLY A 99 -33.40 -3.14 13.20
N ASP A 100 -32.31 -3.10 12.46
CA ASP A 100 -31.36 -1.98 12.52
C ASP A 100 -31.93 -0.73 11.86
N SER A 101 -31.74 0.42 12.51
CA SER A 101 -31.96 1.74 11.91
C SER A 101 -30.65 2.26 11.32
N GLY A 102 -30.65 2.71 10.07
CA GLY A 102 -29.48 3.33 9.46
C GLY A 102 -29.60 3.50 7.95
N GLU A 103 -28.61 4.17 7.37
CA GLU A 103 -28.51 4.31 5.92
C GLU A 103 -27.88 3.06 5.30
N TYR A 104 -28.54 2.50 4.29
CA TYR A 104 -28.03 1.36 3.54
C TYR A 104 -26.84 1.73 2.65
N CYS A 105 -26.79 2.96 2.15
CA CYS A 105 -25.68 3.48 1.37
C CYS A 105 -24.87 4.44 2.25
N LYS A 106 -23.56 4.20 2.36
CA LYS A 106 -22.64 5.05 3.13
C LYS A 106 -21.40 5.38 2.32
N THR A 107 -20.65 6.39 2.76
CA THR A 107 -19.33 6.69 2.21
C THR A 107 -18.29 5.75 2.82
N PHE A 108 -17.46 5.19 1.96
CA PHE A 108 -16.34 4.31 2.28
C PHE A 108 -15.04 4.85 1.69
N HIS A 109 -13.92 4.36 2.21
CA HIS A 109 -12.58 4.74 1.81
C HIS A 109 -11.70 3.51 1.61
N ASP A 110 -11.21 3.33 0.39
CA ASP A 110 -10.16 2.37 0.12
C ASP A 110 -8.80 3.06 0.20
N ILE A 111 -7.92 2.52 1.03
CA ILE A 111 -6.49 2.79 0.98
C ILE A 111 -5.87 1.82 -0.03
N LEU A 112 -5.07 2.35 -0.95
CA LEU A 112 -4.17 1.59 -1.79
C LEU A 112 -2.76 2.12 -1.59
N ILE A 113 -1.84 1.27 -1.13
CA ILE A 113 -0.42 1.59 -1.05
C ILE A 113 0.34 0.85 -2.14
N ILE A 114 1.28 1.53 -2.78
CA ILE A 114 2.12 0.98 -3.83
C ILE A 114 3.56 1.35 -3.53
N LYS A 115 4.47 0.38 -3.64
CA LYS A 115 5.91 0.67 -3.67
C LYS A 115 6.48 0.33 -5.04
N THR A 116 7.36 1.21 -5.52
CA THR A 116 8.04 1.04 -6.80
C THR A 116 9.55 1.09 -6.63
N ASN A 117 10.26 0.48 -7.57
CA ASN A 117 11.70 0.72 -7.73
C ASN A 117 11.96 2.10 -8.37
N ASP A 118 13.24 2.37 -8.64
CA ASP A 118 13.75 3.58 -9.31
C ASP A 118 13.21 3.79 -10.73
N LYS A 119 12.74 2.72 -11.39
CA LYS A 119 12.14 2.74 -12.73
C LYS A 119 10.61 2.84 -12.70
N ASN A 120 10.00 3.15 -11.55
CA ASN A 120 8.56 3.13 -11.32
C ASN A 120 7.88 1.78 -11.59
N VAL A 121 8.63 0.68 -11.64
CA VAL A 121 8.05 -0.66 -11.69
C VAL A 121 7.52 -1.00 -10.30
N ILE A 122 6.27 -1.41 -10.23
CA ILE A 122 5.58 -1.83 -9.02
C ILE A 122 6.27 -3.09 -8.49
N VAL A 123 6.76 -3.00 -7.27
CA VAL A 123 7.41 -4.10 -6.56
C VAL A 123 6.40 -4.80 -5.66
N ASP A 124 5.53 -4.03 -5.00
CA ASP A 124 4.48 -4.57 -4.14
C ASP A 124 3.35 -3.54 -4.00
N ALA A 125 2.15 -4.01 -3.69
CA ALA A 125 1.01 -3.14 -3.44
C ALA A 125 -0.02 -3.84 -2.55
N TYR A 126 -0.69 -3.06 -1.68
CA TYR A 126 -1.74 -3.53 -0.79
C TYR A 126 -2.96 -2.61 -0.87
N GLN A 127 -4.15 -3.19 -0.82
CA GLN A 127 -5.41 -2.47 -0.75
C GLN A 127 -6.22 -2.92 0.46
N TYR A 128 -6.91 -1.96 1.09
CA TYR A 128 -7.75 -2.18 2.26
C TYR A 128 -8.87 -1.13 2.32
N THR A 129 -10.07 -1.54 2.74
CA THR A 129 -11.21 -0.64 2.97
C THR A 129 -11.32 -0.28 4.46
N LEU A 130 -11.22 1.00 4.79
CA LEU A 130 -11.08 1.50 6.17
C LEU A 130 -12.26 1.17 7.09
N GLU A 131 -13.49 1.28 6.57
CA GLU A 131 -14.71 1.11 7.35
C GLU A 131 -15.15 -0.36 7.44
N TRP A 132 -14.38 -1.27 6.83
CA TRP A 132 -14.68 -2.70 6.89
C TRP A 132 -14.04 -3.36 8.11
N ALA A 133 -14.75 -4.37 8.59
CA ALA A 133 -14.55 -5.21 9.76
C ALA A 133 -14.94 -4.60 11.12
N GLU A 134 -16.16 -4.92 11.50
CA GLU A 134 -16.59 -5.03 12.89
C GLU A 134 -16.14 -6.40 13.43
N MET A 135 -15.67 -6.43 14.68
CA MET A 135 -15.34 -7.69 15.36
C MET A 135 -16.58 -8.60 15.38
N PRO A 136 -16.48 -9.92 15.07
CA PRO A 136 -15.28 -10.74 14.95
C PRO A 136 -14.80 -10.98 13.51
N PHE A 137 -15.24 -10.20 12.53
CA PHE A 137 -14.87 -10.45 11.13
C PHE A 137 -13.42 -10.07 10.85
N GLN A 138 -12.74 -10.93 10.10
CA GLN A 138 -11.39 -10.70 9.63
C GLN A 138 -11.38 -9.63 8.54
N TYR A 139 -10.38 -8.76 8.56
CA TYR A 139 -10.27 -7.66 7.63
C TYR A 139 -9.87 -8.15 6.22
N ASP A 140 -10.42 -7.47 5.22
CA ASP A 140 -10.17 -7.76 3.81
C ASP A 140 -8.94 -6.98 3.34
N VAL A 141 -7.74 -7.51 3.59
CA VAL A 141 -6.50 -6.98 3.01
C VAL A 141 -6.21 -7.73 1.71
N PHE A 142 -5.98 -6.98 0.64
CA PHE A 142 -5.58 -7.51 -0.65
C PHE A 142 -4.14 -7.13 -0.97
N LYS A 143 -3.38 -8.06 -1.54
CA LYS A 143 -2.02 -7.90 -2.00
C LYS A 143 -1.93 -8.10 -3.51
N SER A 144 -1.15 -7.28 -4.18
CA SER A 144 -0.86 -7.39 -5.61
C SER A 144 0.01 -8.59 -5.92
N ASN A 145 -0.35 -9.32 -6.97
CA ASN A 145 0.45 -10.40 -7.55
C ASN A 145 0.92 -10.07 -8.97
N THR A 146 0.99 -8.78 -9.34
CA THR A 146 1.52 -8.37 -10.64
C THR A 146 3.04 -8.41 -10.68
N GLU A 147 3.59 -8.71 -11.84
CA GLU A 147 5.03 -8.60 -12.12
C GLU A 147 5.25 -7.62 -13.28
N ASN A 148 6.36 -6.87 -13.24
CA ASN A 148 6.79 -5.97 -14.33
C ASN A 148 5.78 -4.88 -14.74
N LEU A 149 4.85 -4.50 -13.86
CA LEU A 149 3.88 -3.44 -14.12
C LEU A 149 4.46 -2.08 -13.74
N VAL A 150 4.41 -1.10 -14.65
CA VAL A 150 4.88 0.27 -14.39
C VAL A 150 3.73 1.10 -13.83
N LEU A 151 3.98 1.81 -12.73
CA LEU A 151 3.04 2.77 -12.18
C LEU A 151 2.97 4.01 -13.09
N VAL A 152 1.78 4.26 -13.64
CA VAL A 152 1.48 5.41 -14.50
C VAL A 152 0.17 6.06 -14.08
N ASN A 153 -0.05 7.30 -14.50
CA ASN A 153 -1.35 7.94 -14.33
C ASN A 153 -2.40 7.15 -15.11
N ASP A 154 -3.61 7.08 -14.57
CA ASP A 154 -4.74 6.34 -15.15
C ASP A 154 -4.55 4.83 -15.23
N LEU A 155 -3.62 4.25 -14.45
CA LEU A 155 -3.47 2.80 -14.35
C LEU A 155 -4.75 2.16 -13.78
N ASP A 156 -5.29 1.17 -14.50
CA ASP A 156 -6.42 0.37 -14.03
C ASP A 156 -6.00 -0.54 -12.86
N ILE A 157 -6.72 -0.46 -11.74
CA ILE A 157 -6.44 -1.25 -10.53
C ILE A 157 -6.50 -2.76 -10.80
N LYS A 158 -7.30 -3.22 -11.78
CA LYS A 158 -7.39 -4.65 -12.12
C LYS A 158 -6.05 -5.23 -12.55
N LEU A 159 -5.18 -4.41 -13.13
CA LEU A 159 -3.85 -4.83 -13.56
C LEU A 159 -2.94 -5.17 -12.39
N LEU A 160 -3.23 -4.69 -11.17
CA LEU A 160 -2.52 -5.10 -9.96
C LEU A 160 -2.78 -6.57 -9.58
N ASN A 161 -3.82 -7.21 -10.13
CA ASN A 161 -4.15 -8.61 -9.85
C ASN A 161 -4.19 -8.88 -8.33
N LEU A 162 -5.00 -8.08 -7.63
CA LEU A 162 -5.11 -8.07 -6.17
C LEU A 162 -5.75 -9.37 -5.65
N ASN A 163 -5.05 -10.05 -4.75
CA ASN A 163 -5.50 -11.25 -4.07
C ASN A 163 -5.57 -11.03 -2.56
N ARG A 164 -6.63 -11.52 -1.93
CA ARG A 164 -6.83 -11.45 -0.49
C ARG A 164 -5.70 -12.21 0.21
N THR A 165 -5.11 -11.62 1.24
CA THR A 165 -3.99 -12.21 1.98
C THR A 165 -4.44 -13.43 2.80
N GLU A 166 -5.66 -13.37 3.33
CA GLU A 166 -6.29 -14.46 4.09
C GLU A 166 -7.72 -14.66 3.61
N TYR A 167 -8.07 -15.89 3.24
CA TYR A 167 -9.40 -16.21 2.70
C TYR A 167 -9.77 -17.66 3.05
N CYS A 168 -11.06 -17.89 3.33
CA CYS A 168 -11.59 -19.23 3.62
C CYS A 168 -12.10 -19.95 2.35
N ASN A 169 -12.32 -19.22 1.26
CA ASN A 169 -12.90 -19.72 0.01
C ASN A 169 -12.15 -19.14 -1.18
N GLU A 170 -11.74 -20.00 -2.13
CA GLU A 170 -11.03 -19.58 -3.34
C GLU A 170 -11.82 -18.59 -4.20
N LYS A 171 -13.16 -18.56 -4.08
CA LYS A 171 -14.00 -17.55 -4.76
C LYS A 171 -13.78 -16.14 -4.23
N ASP A 172 -13.36 -16.01 -2.98
CA ASP A 172 -13.15 -14.73 -2.28
C ASP A 172 -11.68 -14.28 -2.36
N LYS A 173 -10.83 -15.10 -2.99
CA LYS A 173 -9.40 -14.84 -3.12
C LYS A 173 -9.11 -13.65 -4.02
N LYS A 174 -9.84 -13.46 -5.12
CA LYS A 174 -9.57 -12.39 -6.08
C LYS A 174 -10.40 -11.16 -5.76
N SER A 175 -9.76 -10.01 -5.78
CA SER A 175 -10.48 -8.74 -5.72
C SER A 175 -11.31 -8.52 -6.98
N ASN A 176 -12.55 -8.07 -6.81
CA ASN A 176 -13.43 -7.63 -7.90
C ASN A 176 -13.40 -6.11 -8.08
N GLU A 177 -12.39 -5.44 -7.50
CA GLU A 177 -12.30 -3.99 -7.49
C GLU A 177 -12.15 -3.39 -8.88
N ILE A 178 -12.79 -2.23 -9.06
CA ILE A 178 -12.73 -1.45 -10.29
C ILE A 178 -12.35 -0.02 -9.97
N GLY A 179 -11.34 0.49 -10.65
CA GLY A 179 -10.86 1.84 -10.37
C GLY A 179 -9.65 2.22 -11.20
N ILE A 180 -9.32 3.50 -11.13
CA ILE A 180 -8.16 4.09 -11.81
C ILE A 180 -7.30 4.85 -10.81
N ILE A 181 -5.99 4.73 -10.96
CA ILE A 181 -5.00 5.45 -10.17
C ILE A 181 -4.79 6.84 -10.76
N LYS A 182 -4.80 7.86 -9.92
CA LYS A 182 -4.52 9.26 -10.28
C LYS A 182 -3.27 9.74 -9.53
N LEU A 183 -2.23 10.06 -10.29
CA LEU A 183 -0.96 10.59 -9.77
C LEU A 183 -0.95 12.12 -9.67
N ASN A 184 -1.98 12.79 -10.20
CA ASN A 184 -2.15 14.23 -10.25
C ASN A 184 -3.52 14.69 -9.74
#